data_AF-A0A0C9WE90-F1
#
_entry.id   AF-A0A0C9WE90-F1
#
_cell.length_a   1.000
_cell.length_b   1.000
_cell.length_c   1.000
_cell.angle_alpha   90.00
_cell.angle_beta   90.00
_cell.angle_gamma   90.00
#
_symmetry.space_group_name_H-M   'P 1'
#
loop_
_entity.id
_entity.type
_entity.pdbx_description
1 polymer ?
#
loop_
_entity_poly.entity_id
_entity_poly.type
_entity_poly.pdbx_seq_one_letter_code
_entity_poly.pdbx_strand_id
1 'polypeptide(L)'
;PISPIKKPCLPITNIEPKTGNEAILLAVLHKAEAVNAALKQCLIASQAATILNEMYCSKLRGQLAHYEDKKHKGVGKGKVLGDGLPRLLSGKEFFQKVVKFEEAQQ
;
A
#
# COMPACT_ATOMS: atom_id res chain seq x y z
N PRO A 1 -44.29 29.12 -17.91
CA PRO A 1 -43.22 29.48 -18.88
C PRO A 1 -41.97 28.60 -18.69
N ILE A 2 -41.68 27.74 -19.68
CA ILE A 2 -40.52 26.83 -19.67
C ILE A 2 -39.30 27.66 -20.11
N SER A 3 -38.26 27.71 -19.28
CA SER A 3 -37.01 28.42 -19.62
C SER A 3 -36.37 27.84 -20.89
N PRO A 4 -35.74 28.66 -21.76
CA PRO A 4 -35.11 28.14 -22.96
C PRO A 4 -33.95 27.21 -22.60
N ILE A 5 -33.95 26.02 -23.19
CA ILE A 5 -32.82 25.09 -23.11
C ILE A 5 -31.59 25.79 -23.71
N LYS A 6 -30.57 26.04 -22.88
CA LYS A 6 -29.27 26.54 -23.36
C LYS A 6 -28.65 25.47 -24.27
N LYS A 7 -28.34 25.85 -25.51
CA LYS A 7 -27.61 24.98 -26.45
C LYS A 7 -26.30 24.54 -25.80
N PRO A 8 -25.89 23.25 -25.94
CA PRO A 8 -24.60 22.80 -25.45
C PRO A 8 -23.51 23.65 -26.10
N CYS A 9 -22.74 24.34 -25.27
CA CYS A 9 -21.60 25.13 -25.70
C CYS A 9 -20.58 24.16 -26.33
N LEU A 10 -20.20 24.41 -27.58
CA LEU A 10 -19.11 23.68 -28.22
C LEU A 10 -17.83 23.89 -27.41
N PRO A 11 -16.90 22.91 -27.38
CA PRO A 11 -15.62 23.09 -26.71
C PRO A 11 -14.93 24.36 -27.26
N ILE A 12 -14.62 25.28 -26.34
CA ILE A 12 -14.11 26.64 -26.62
C ILE A 12 -12.78 26.60 -27.40
N THR A 13 -12.11 25.45 -27.41
CA THR A 13 -10.83 25.19 -28.09
C THR A 13 -10.91 25.18 -29.61
N ASN A 14 -12.10 25.01 -30.21
CA ASN A 14 -12.26 24.91 -31.66
C ASN A 14 -12.76 26.20 -32.33
N ILE A 15 -12.57 27.35 -31.67
CA ILE A 15 -12.99 28.65 -32.18
C ILE A 15 -11.88 29.22 -33.07
N GLU A 16 -12.22 29.64 -34.29
CA GLU A 16 -11.33 30.45 -35.12
C GLU A 16 -11.23 31.87 -34.55
N PRO A 17 -10.04 32.32 -34.11
CA PRO A 17 -9.87 33.66 -33.56
C PRO A 17 -10.04 34.71 -34.66
N LYS A 18 -10.87 35.72 -34.37
CA LYS A 18 -11.11 36.86 -35.28
C LYS A 18 -10.24 38.06 -34.94
N THR A 19 -9.71 38.12 -33.72
CA THR A 19 -8.84 39.19 -33.24
C THR A 19 -7.52 38.65 -32.69
N GLY A 20 -6.47 39.47 -32.67
CA GLY A 20 -5.15 39.07 -32.14
C GLY A 20 -5.20 38.67 -30.66
N ASN A 21 -6.07 39.32 -29.87
CA ASN A 21 -6.26 39.00 -28.46
C ASN A 21 -6.91 37.62 -28.26
N GLU A 22 -7.88 37.25 -29.10
CA GLU A 22 -8.48 35.91 -29.09
C GLU A 22 -7.46 34.83 -29.42
N ALA A 23 -6.57 35.08 -30.38
CA ALA A 23 -5.50 34.16 -30.73
C ALA A 23 -4.53 33.93 -29.54
N ILE A 24 -4.14 35.00 -28.84
CA ILE A 24 -3.30 34.91 -27.64
C ILE A 24 -4.02 34.12 -26.54
N LEU A 25 -5.30 34.43 -26.29
CA LEU A 25 -6.07 33.77 -25.24
C LEU A 25 -6.24 32.27 -25.51
N LEU A 26 -6.53 31.88 -26.76
CA LEU A 26 -6.62 30.47 -27.16
C LEU A 26 -5.28 29.75 -27.00
N ALA A 27 -4.16 30.40 -27.36
CA ALA A 27 -2.83 29.82 -27.17
C ALA A 27 -2.52 29.57 -25.68
N VAL A 28 -2.87 30.52 -24.81
CA VAL A 28 -2.72 30.37 -23.35
C VAL A 28 -3.64 29.27 -22.81
N LEU A 29 -4.88 29.20 -23.29
CA LEU A 29 -5.84 28.17 -22.89
C LEU A 29 -5.34 26.77 -23.24
N HIS A 30 -4.90 26.55 -24.48
CA HIS A 30 -4.35 25.26 -24.91
C HIS A 30 -3.13 24.86 -24.09
N LYS A 31 -2.23 25.81 -23.80
CA LYS A 31 -1.07 25.56 -22.94
C LYS A 31 -1.50 25.16 -21.53
N ALA A 32 -2.46 25.88 -20.95
CA ALA A 32 -2.96 25.58 -19.61
C ALA A 32 -3.66 24.22 -19.54
N GLU A 33 -4.46 23.87 -20.55
CA GLU A 33 -5.13 22.57 -20.65
C GLU A 33 -4.14 21.42 -20.79
N ALA A 34 -3.12 21.56 -21.64
CA ALA A 34 -2.07 20.55 -21.81
C ALA A 34 -1.33 20.29 -20.50
N VAL A 35 -0.96 21.36 -19.77
CA VAL A 35 -0.33 21.24 -18.45
C VAL A 35 -1.26 20.58 -17.45
N ASN A 36 -2.54 20.97 -17.42
CA ASN A 36 -3.52 20.41 -16.49
C ASN A 36 -3.78 18.91 -16.78
N ALA A 37 -3.84 18.52 -18.04
CA ALA A 37 -3.94 17.12 -18.44
C ALA A 37 -2.75 16.29 -17.94
N ALA A 38 -1.52 16.79 -18.12
CA ALA A 38 -0.31 16.14 -17.62
C ALA A 38 -0.30 16.04 -16.08
N LEU A 39 -0.69 17.12 -15.38
CA LEU A 39 -0.77 17.13 -13.92
C LEU A 39 -1.80 16.12 -13.39
N LYS A 40 -2.97 16.02 -14.03
CA LYS A 40 -3.99 15.02 -13.68
C LYS A 40 -3.46 13.60 -13.81
N GLN A 41 -2.72 13.31 -14.89
CA GLN A 41 -2.11 12.00 -15.08
C GLN A 41 -1.07 11.70 -13.99
N CYS A 42 -0.19 12.65 -13.68
CA CYS A 42 0.77 12.51 -12.57
C CYS A 42 0.08 12.30 -11.22
N LEU A 43 -1.00 13.03 -10.94
CA LEU A 43 -1.76 12.90 -9.71
C LEU A 43 -2.37 11.50 -9.59
N ILE A 44 -3.01 11.00 -10.65
CA ILE A 44 -3.60 9.64 -10.66
C ILE A 44 -2.51 8.59 -10.39
N ALA A 45 -1.36 8.69 -11.07
CA ALA A 45 -0.25 7.76 -10.86
C ALA A 45 0.28 7.82 -9.42
N SER A 46 0.44 9.04 -8.88
CA SER A 46 0.88 9.24 -7.49
C SER A 46 -0.13 8.68 -6.49
N GLN A 47 -1.42 8.89 -6.71
CA GLN A 47 -2.47 8.39 -5.83
C GLN A 47 -2.53 6.87 -5.83
N ALA A 48 -2.42 6.25 -7.02
CA ALA A 48 -2.35 4.80 -7.16
C ALA A 48 -1.14 4.22 -6.42
N ALA A 49 0.03 4.85 -6.55
CA ALA A 49 1.24 4.44 -5.83
C ALA A 49 1.07 4.55 -4.31
N THR A 50 0.48 5.64 -3.81
CA THR A 50 0.23 5.82 -2.36
C THR A 50 -0.68 4.74 -1.80
N ILE A 51 -1.80 4.44 -2.48
CA ILE A 51 -2.74 3.39 -2.05
C ILE A 51 -2.04 2.03 -2.02
N LEU A 52 -1.26 1.70 -3.06
CA LEU A 52 -0.55 0.44 -3.12
C LEU A 52 0.50 0.33 -2.01
N ASN A 53 1.26 1.41 -1.77
CA ASN A 53 2.25 1.49 -0.71
C ASN A 53 1.61 1.34 0.68
N GLU A 54 0.46 1.95 0.90
CA GLU A 54 -0.28 1.82 2.16
C GLU A 54 -0.71 0.38 2.41
N MET A 55 -1.31 -0.28 1.41
CA MET A 55 -1.70 -1.69 1.52
C MET A 55 -0.48 -2.60 1.77
N TYR A 56 0.62 -2.36 1.07
CA TYR A 56 1.86 -3.11 1.26
C TYR A 56 2.43 -2.93 2.67
N CYS A 57 2.56 -1.68 3.13
CA CYS A 57 3.05 -1.35 4.46
C CYS A 57 2.15 -1.94 5.55
N SER A 58 0.83 -1.89 5.38
CA SER A 58 -0.12 -2.51 6.31
C SER A 58 0.10 -4.02 6.43
N LYS A 59 0.22 -4.72 5.29
CA LYS A 59 0.51 -6.15 5.26
C LYS A 59 1.86 -6.48 5.91
N LEU A 60 2.90 -5.72 5.60
CA LEU A 60 4.24 -5.92 6.14
C LEU A 60 4.24 -5.72 7.67
N ARG A 61 3.58 -4.67 8.17
CA ARG A 61 3.43 -4.45 9.62
C ARG A 61 2.70 -5.60 10.30
N GLY A 62 1.62 -6.11 9.70
CA GLY A 62 0.89 -7.27 10.25
C GLY A 62 1.75 -8.53 10.30
N GLN A 63 2.54 -8.79 9.24
CA GLN A 63 3.48 -9.92 9.21
C GLN A 63 4.57 -9.78 10.26
N LEU A 64 5.13 -8.57 10.42
CA LEU A 64 6.17 -8.28 11.40
C LEU A 64 5.64 -8.44 12.82
N ALA A 65 4.49 -7.85 13.14
CA ALA A 65 3.84 -7.98 14.44
C ALA A 65 3.57 -9.44 14.79
N HIS A 66 3.09 -10.25 13.84
CA HIS A 66 2.87 -11.67 14.05
C HIS A 66 4.19 -12.46 14.26
N TYR A 67 5.27 -12.10 13.56
CA TYR A 67 6.58 -12.70 13.77
C TYR A 67 7.17 -12.34 15.13
N GLU A 68 7.06 -11.07 15.51
CA GLU A 68 7.47 -10.56 16.82
C GLU A 68 6.67 -11.24 17.94
N ASP A 69 5.35 -11.34 17.81
CA ASP A 69 4.50 -12.08 18.75
C ASP A 69 4.94 -13.54 18.88
N LYS A 70 5.27 -14.21 17.77
CA LYS A 70 5.79 -15.59 17.81
C LYS A 70 7.15 -15.69 18.49
N LYS A 71 8.02 -14.70 18.29
CA LYS A 71 9.34 -14.64 18.94
C LYS A 71 9.21 -14.34 20.44
N HIS A 72 8.30 -13.46 20.82
CA HIS A 72 8.08 -13.01 22.20
C HIS A 72 7.24 -13.97 23.03
N LYS A 73 6.28 -14.69 22.42
CA LYS A 73 5.53 -15.77 23.09
C LYS A 73 6.40 -16.96 23.48
N GLY A 74 7.68 -16.90 23.12
CA GLY A 74 8.67 -17.91 23.43
C GLY A 74 8.30 -19.22 22.75
N VAL A 75 9.26 -20.13 22.70
CA VAL A 75 8.86 -21.52 22.62
C VAL A 75 8.10 -21.78 23.92
N GLY A 76 6.78 -21.94 23.83
CA GLY A 76 5.99 -22.30 25.00
C GLY A 76 6.67 -23.46 25.72
N LYS A 77 6.76 -23.35 27.06
CA LYS A 77 7.34 -24.36 27.96
C LYS A 77 6.70 -25.76 27.86
N GLY A 78 5.86 -26.03 26.86
CA GLY A 78 5.13 -27.28 26.67
C GLY A 78 5.81 -28.29 25.73
N LYS A 79 6.94 -27.97 25.09
CA LYS A 79 7.69 -28.93 24.28
C LYS A 79 9.09 -29.17 24.84
N VAL A 80 9.43 -30.44 25.07
CA VAL A 80 10.79 -30.90 25.42
C VAL A 80 11.83 -30.47 24.37
N LEU A 81 11.40 -30.30 23.12
CA LEU A 81 12.20 -29.75 22.03
C LEU A 81 11.74 -28.31 21.74
N GLY A 82 12.61 -27.37 22.12
CA GLY A 82 12.36 -25.93 22.03
C GLY A 82 12.04 -25.45 20.60
N ASP A 83 12.83 -25.84 19.63
CA ASP A 83 12.76 -25.32 18.26
C ASP A 83 11.74 -26.03 17.36
N GLY A 84 11.18 -27.17 17.80
CA GLY A 84 10.26 -27.99 17.00
C GLY A 84 10.91 -28.66 15.78
N LEU A 85 12.24 -28.60 15.66
CA LEU A 85 13.00 -29.25 14.60
C LEU A 85 13.34 -30.70 15.01
N PRO A 86 13.25 -31.68 14.09
CA PRO A 86 13.69 -33.03 14.38
C PRO A 86 15.20 -33.03 14.59
N ARG A 87 15.64 -33.51 15.75
CA ARG A 87 17.06 -33.64 16.10
C ARG A 87 17.30 -35.00 16.73
N LEU A 88 18.33 -35.70 16.26
CA LEU A 88 18.78 -36.95 16.87
C LEU A 88 19.55 -36.60 18.16
N LEU A 89 19.08 -37.09 19.29
CA LEU A 89 19.72 -36.91 20.59
C LEU A 89 20.25 -38.26 21.08
N SER A 90 21.39 -38.24 21.76
CA SER A 90 21.82 -39.42 22.51
C SER A 90 20.89 -39.64 23.71
N GLY A 91 20.77 -40.89 24.17
CA GLY A 91 19.85 -41.24 25.27
C GLY A 91 20.08 -40.41 26.55
N LYS A 92 21.34 -40.06 26.87
CA LYS A 92 21.68 -39.19 28.00
C LYS A 92 21.20 -37.75 27.81
N GLU A 93 21.39 -37.19 26.63
CA GLU A 93 20.97 -35.81 26.32
C GLU A 93 19.44 -35.68 26.32
N PHE A 94 18.74 -36.71 25.85
CA PHE A 94 17.28 -36.76 25.92
C PHE A 94 16.81 -36.80 27.38
N PHE A 95 17.34 -37.72 28.19
CA PHE A 95 16.98 -37.86 29.59
C PHE A 95 17.16 -36.56 30.37
N GLN A 96 18.32 -35.89 30.23
CA GLN A 96 18.57 -34.60 30.89
C GLN A 96 17.60 -33.50 30.47
N LYS A 97 17.14 -33.48 29.21
CA LYS A 97 16.15 -32.51 28.74
C LYS A 97 14.75 -32.77 29.30
N VAL A 98 14.36 -34.03 29.47
CA VAL A 98 13.06 -34.41 30.05
C VAL A 98 13.01 -34.05 31.54
N VAL A 99 14.06 -34.37 32.30
CA VAL A 99 14.13 -34.03 33.74
C VAL A 99 13.99 -32.51 33.96
N LYS A 100 14.78 -31.71 33.23
CA LYS A 100 14.69 -30.24 33.29
C LYS A 100 13.31 -29.70 32.90
N PHE A 101 12.60 -30.40 32.03
CA PHE A 101 11.25 -30.03 31.61
C PHE A 101 10.22 -30.34 32.71
N GLU A 102 10.29 -31.51 33.35
CA GLU A 102 9.42 -31.89 34.46
C GLU A 102 9.62 -30.97 35.69
N GLU A 103 10.88 -30.65 36.02
CA GLU A 103 11.22 -29.71 37.10
C GLU A 103 10.69 -28.29 36.85
N ALA A 104 10.57 -27.87 35.59
CA ALA A 104 10.09 -26.54 35.21
C ALA A 104 8.55 -26.44 35.11
N GLN A 105 7.85 -27.56 35.27
CA GLN A 105 6.38 -27.69 35.22
C GLN A 105 5.75 -27.89 36.62
N GLN A 106 6.56 -28.14 37.65
CA GLN A 106 6.17 -28.08 39.06
C GLN A 106 6.20 -26.64 39.60
#